data_AF-A0A7S0GFC3-F1
#
_entry.id   AF-A0A7S0GFC3-F1
#
_cell.length_a   1.000
_cell.length_b   1.000
_cell.length_c   1.000
_cell.angle_alpha   90.00
_cell.angle_beta   90.00
_cell.angle_gamma   90.00
#
_symmetry.space_group_name_H-M   'P 1'
#
loop_
_entity.id
_entity.type
_entity.pdbx_description
1 polymer ?
#
loop_
_entity_poly.entity_id
_entity_poly.type
_entity_poly.pdbx_seq_one_letter_code
_entity_poly.pdbx_strand_id
1 'polypeptide(L)'
;KKSPRKNKRGRPPGGVKMGMPKRPLSAYNVFFREERKRILNGLQQEKSLLKLNEVNKVHNDDGPKIGNLRLCIENNCSEKTESKVIMTFHKLGKIVGRRWRDISAEQLVIYQQIAKKDHLRYQEQLNRFKEKMKDERCRKDDTNFSL
;
A
#
# COMPACT_ATOMS: atom_id res chain seq x y z
N LYS A 1 23.65 30.24 -3.18
CA LYS A 1 22.77 30.00 -4.35
C LYS A 1 22.13 28.61 -4.20
N LYS A 2 20.82 28.50 -4.01
CA LYS A 2 20.13 27.19 -3.92
C LYS A 2 19.92 26.64 -5.34
N SER A 3 20.38 25.42 -5.59
CA SER A 3 20.20 24.72 -6.88
C SER A 3 18.69 24.60 -7.22
N PRO A 4 18.28 24.77 -8.50
CA PRO A 4 16.88 24.64 -8.88
C PRO A 4 16.39 23.23 -8.54
N ARG A 5 15.21 23.13 -7.92
CA ARG A 5 14.57 21.84 -7.68
C ARG A 5 14.30 21.20 -9.05
N LYS A 6 15.00 20.10 -9.36
CA LYS A 6 14.71 19.29 -10.54
C LYS A 6 13.22 18.93 -10.51
N ASN A 7 12.46 19.32 -11.53
CA ASN A 7 11.07 18.89 -11.69
C ASN A 7 11.05 17.36 -11.62
N LYS A 8 10.31 16.81 -10.64
CA LYS A 8 10.12 15.37 -10.53
C LYS A 8 9.45 14.94 -11.84
N ARG A 9 10.18 14.25 -12.72
CA ARG A 9 9.61 13.62 -13.92
C ARG A 9 8.46 12.75 -13.43
N GLY A 10 7.23 13.20 -13.65
CA GLY A 10 6.04 12.47 -13.25
C GLY A 10 6.10 11.07 -13.86
N ARG A 11 5.60 10.08 -13.12
CA ARG A 11 5.44 8.73 -13.66
C ARG A 11 4.58 8.85 -14.93
N PRO A 12 5.03 8.35 -16.10
CA PRO A 12 4.22 8.41 -17.29
C PRO A 12 2.84 7.79 -16.99
N PRO A 13 1.74 8.52 -17.25
CA PRO A 13 0.41 8.14 -16.78
C PRO A 13 -0.10 6.79 -17.35
N GLY A 14 0.56 6.22 -18.35
CA GLY A 14 0.14 5.01 -19.06
C GLY A 14 0.66 3.66 -18.52
N GLY A 15 1.62 3.63 -17.59
CA GLY A 15 2.31 2.38 -17.20
C GLY A 15 1.46 1.33 -16.45
N VAL A 16 0.20 1.61 -16.14
CA VAL A 16 -0.76 0.65 -15.55
C VAL A 16 -1.97 0.42 -16.48
N LYS A 17 -2.31 1.39 -17.33
CA LYS A 17 -3.47 1.33 -18.22
C LYS A 17 -3.20 0.57 -19.53
N MET A 18 -1.93 0.39 -19.92
CA MET A 18 -1.52 -0.22 -21.20
C MET A 18 -1.18 -1.72 -21.11
N GLY A 19 -1.78 -2.49 -20.20
CA GLY A 19 -1.49 -3.92 -20.04
C GLY A 19 -0.07 -4.27 -19.57
N MET A 20 0.75 -3.26 -19.24
CA MET A 20 2.13 -3.45 -18.83
C MET A 20 2.20 -4.19 -17.47
N PRO A 21 2.99 -5.26 -17.35
CA PRO A 21 3.16 -5.99 -16.09
C PRO A 21 3.67 -5.10 -14.96
N LYS A 22 3.18 -5.35 -13.74
CA LYS A 22 3.60 -4.60 -12.56
C LYS A 22 4.99 -5.06 -12.11
N ARG A 23 5.85 -4.10 -11.76
CA ARG A 23 7.22 -4.36 -11.29
C ARG A 23 7.22 -5.28 -10.06
N PRO A 24 8.25 -6.14 -9.92
CA PRO A 24 8.34 -7.06 -8.81
C PRO A 24 8.69 -6.31 -7.53
N LEU A 25 8.33 -6.90 -6.38
CA LEU A 25 8.67 -6.35 -5.08
C LEU A 25 10.09 -6.74 -4.68
N SER A 26 10.82 -5.79 -4.07
CA SER A 26 12.08 -6.09 -3.40
C SER A 26 11.84 -6.90 -2.12
N ALA A 27 12.87 -7.57 -1.62
CA ALA A 27 12.81 -8.34 -0.38
C ALA A 27 12.28 -7.51 0.80
N TYR A 28 12.77 -6.28 0.94
CA TYR A 28 12.26 -5.32 1.94
C TYR A 28 10.77 -5.03 1.78
N ASN A 29 10.27 -4.84 0.54
CA ASN A 29 8.86 -4.54 0.31
C ASN A 29 7.95 -5.75 0.59
N VAL A 30 8.45 -6.97 0.38
CA VAL A 30 7.76 -8.20 0.78
C VAL A 30 7.61 -8.25 2.29
N PHE A 31 8.73 -8.07 3.02
CA PHE A 31 8.74 -7.98 4.48
C PHE A 31 7.81 -6.87 4.99
N PHE A 32 7.89 -5.67 4.40
CA PHE A 32 7.08 -4.52 4.80
C PHE A 32 5.58 -4.81 4.69
N ARG A 33 5.16 -5.52 3.64
CA ARG A 33 3.75 -5.90 3.45
C ARG A 33 3.27 -6.82 4.55
N GLU A 34 4.09 -7.77 4.98
CA GLU A 34 3.76 -8.71 6.07
C GLU A 34 3.75 -8.02 7.43
N GLU A 35 4.79 -7.27 7.75
CA GLU A 35 4.88 -6.53 9.01
C GLU A 35 3.75 -5.51 9.16
N ARG A 36 3.41 -4.82 8.06
CA ARG A 36 2.26 -3.92 8.06
C ARG A 36 0.97 -4.66 8.39
N LYS A 37 0.74 -5.86 7.82
CA LYS A 37 -0.44 -6.67 8.13
C LYS A 37 -0.44 -7.07 9.61
N ARG A 38 0.69 -7.53 10.14
CA ARG A 38 0.84 -7.91 11.56
C ARG A 38 0.50 -6.75 12.50
N ILE A 39 1.06 -5.56 12.25
CA ILE A 39 0.79 -4.37 13.07
C ILE A 39 -0.68 -3.97 13.01
N LEU A 40 -1.28 -3.96 11.81
CA LEU A 40 -2.69 -3.61 11.66
C LEU A 40 -3.62 -4.61 12.36
N ASN A 41 -3.31 -5.89 12.32
CA ASN A 41 -4.09 -6.93 12.99
C ASN A 41 -3.96 -6.83 14.53
N GLY A 42 -2.76 -6.55 15.05
CA GLY A 42 -2.57 -6.33 16.50
C GLY A 42 -3.41 -5.16 17.02
N LEU A 43 -3.48 -4.06 16.27
CA LEU A 43 -4.35 -2.92 16.61
C LEU A 43 -5.85 -3.24 16.54
N GLN A 44 -6.25 -4.24 15.76
CA GLN A 44 -7.64 -4.72 15.74
C GLN A 44 -7.94 -5.56 16.98
N GLN A 45 -7.00 -6.43 17.38
CA GLN A 45 -7.13 -7.27 18.57
C GLN A 45 -7.23 -6.45 19.87
N GLU A 46 -6.34 -5.47 20.07
CA GLU A 46 -6.39 -4.59 21.24
C GLU A 46 -7.74 -3.88 21.37
N LYS A 47 -8.33 -3.44 20.26
CA LYS A 47 -9.66 -2.84 20.28
C LYS A 47 -10.76 -3.82 20.63
N SER A 48 -10.73 -5.03 20.10
CA SER A 48 -11.71 -6.05 20.49
C SER A 48 -11.61 -6.40 21.97
N LEU A 49 -10.40 -6.43 22.54
CA LEU A 49 -10.19 -6.66 23.97
C LEU A 49 -10.72 -5.49 24.83
N LEU A 50 -10.46 -4.24 24.42
CA LEU A 50 -10.98 -3.06 25.12
C LEU A 50 -12.52 -3.00 25.05
N LYS A 51 -13.11 -3.38 23.92
CA LYS A 51 -14.57 -3.40 23.72
C LYS A 51 -15.26 -4.44 24.61
N LEU A 52 -14.60 -5.56 24.96
CA LEU A 52 -15.14 -6.56 25.89
C LEU A 52 -15.11 -6.08 27.35
N ASN A 53 -14.10 -5.30 27.73
CA ASN A 53 -13.99 -4.77 29.08
C ASN A 53 -14.98 -3.63 29.37
N GLU A 54 -15.48 -2.96 28.33
CA GLU A 54 -16.42 -1.84 28.44
C GLU A 54 -17.87 -2.29 28.73
N VAL A 55 -18.21 -3.56 28.49
CA VAL A 55 -19.55 -4.13 28.74
C VAL A 55 -19.86 -4.34 30.25
N ASN A 56 -18.87 -4.17 31.14
CA ASN A 56 -19.04 -4.26 32.59
C ASN A 56 -19.25 -2.91 33.30
N LYS A 57 -19.49 -1.80 32.57
CA LYS A 57 -19.96 -0.55 33.19
C LYS A 57 -21.48 -0.44 33.11
N VAL A 58 -22.13 -0.81 34.21
CA VAL A 58 -23.51 -0.40 34.54
C VAL A 58 -23.52 1.12 34.61
N HIS A 59 -24.15 1.77 33.63
CA HIS A 59 -24.48 3.20 33.70
C HIS A 59 -25.65 3.39 34.66
N ASN A 60 -25.42 4.04 35.81
CA ASN A 60 -26.46 4.81 36.51
C ASN A 60 -26.33 6.27 36.07
N ASP A 61 -27.48 6.93 35.92
CA ASP A 61 -27.73 8.18 35.19
C ASP A 61 -27.21 9.46 35.90
N ASP A 62 -27.45 10.60 35.23
CA ASP A 62 -27.47 12.00 35.72
C ASP A 62 -26.20 12.86 35.59
N GLY A 63 -26.02 13.47 34.40
CA GLY A 63 -25.08 14.59 34.20
C GLY A 63 -25.54 15.61 33.13
N PRO A 64 -25.36 16.94 33.33
CA PRO A 64 -26.08 17.96 32.58
C PRO A 64 -25.50 18.21 31.17
N LYS A 65 -26.41 18.30 30.18
CA LYS A 65 -26.12 18.67 28.79
C LYS A 65 -25.82 20.17 28.69
N ILE A 66 -24.54 20.55 28.56
CA ILE A 66 -24.12 21.92 28.24
C ILE A 66 -23.69 22.00 26.77
N GLY A 67 -24.56 22.61 25.96
CA GLY A 67 -24.26 23.71 25.01
C GLY A 67 -23.15 23.57 23.96
N ASN A 68 -23.57 23.34 22.71
CA ASN A 68 -23.15 23.97 21.45
C ASN A 68 -21.67 24.35 21.24
N LEU A 69 -20.90 23.46 20.59
CA LEU A 69 -19.75 23.85 19.76
C LEU A 69 -20.06 23.58 18.28
N ARG A 70 -20.05 24.66 17.50
CA ARG A 70 -20.43 24.70 16.08
C ARG A 70 -19.39 23.97 15.20
N LEU A 71 -19.95 23.10 14.38
CA LEU A 71 -19.38 22.25 13.34
C LEU A 71 -18.93 23.08 12.11
N CYS A 72 -17.68 22.92 11.68
CA CYS A 72 -17.26 23.27 10.31
C CYS A 72 -17.03 21.97 9.54
N ILE A 73 -18.06 21.53 8.81
CA ILE A 73 -18.00 20.54 7.74
C ILE A 73 -17.69 21.30 6.45
N GLU A 74 -16.50 21.08 5.88
CA GLU A 74 -16.31 21.21 4.44
C GLU A 74 -16.02 19.82 3.89
N ASN A 75 -16.96 19.37 3.08
CA ASN A 75 -17.12 18.03 2.58
C ASN A 75 -16.06 17.68 1.54
N ASN A 76 -15.15 16.78 1.89
CA ASN A 76 -14.97 15.48 1.21
C ASN A 76 -13.95 14.62 1.97
N CYS A 77 -14.31 14.20 3.18
CA CYS A 77 -13.59 13.16 3.93
C CYS A 77 -14.57 11.99 4.10
N SER A 78 -14.56 11.09 3.11
CA SER A 78 -15.45 9.94 2.96
C SER A 78 -15.69 9.19 4.29
N GLU A 79 -16.96 9.12 4.65
CA GLU A 79 -17.64 8.26 5.63
C GLU A 79 -16.75 7.37 6.51
N LYS A 80 -16.65 7.80 7.76
CA LYS A 80 -16.17 7.02 8.89
C LYS A 80 -17.18 5.92 9.23
N THR A 81 -17.02 4.76 8.62
CA THR A 81 -17.51 3.50 9.21
C THR A 81 -16.51 3.04 10.28
N GLU A 82 -17.03 2.71 11.46
CA GLU A 82 -16.38 2.24 12.69
C GLU A 82 -14.85 2.05 12.67
N SER A 83 -14.16 3.15 12.99
CA SER A 83 -12.81 3.28 13.55
C SER A 83 -11.76 2.24 13.14
N LYS A 84 -11.42 2.16 11.85
CA LYS A 84 -10.08 1.68 11.45
C LYS A 84 -9.03 2.63 12.03
N VAL A 85 -8.16 2.19 12.94
CA VAL A 85 -7.06 3.05 13.42
C VAL A 85 -6.10 3.16 12.24
N ILE A 86 -6.17 4.30 11.56
CA ILE A 86 -5.28 4.61 10.46
C ILE A 86 -3.97 5.08 11.09
N MET A 87 -3.11 4.12 11.46
CA MET A 87 -1.73 4.45 11.80
C MET A 87 -1.10 5.15 10.60
N THR A 88 -0.46 6.30 10.81
CA THR A 88 0.17 7.04 9.70
C THR A 88 1.27 6.21 9.06
N PHE A 89 1.39 6.28 7.73
CA PHE A 89 2.41 5.54 6.97
C PHE A 89 3.83 5.80 7.50
N HIS A 90 4.11 7.04 7.91
CA HIS A 90 5.39 7.44 8.50
C HIS A 90 5.73 6.66 9.77
N LYS A 91 4.77 6.53 10.70
CA LYS A 91 4.99 5.80 11.96
C LYS A 91 5.20 4.31 11.71
N LEU A 92 4.43 3.72 10.79
CA LEU A 92 4.65 2.34 10.33
C LEU A 92 6.04 2.18 9.71
N GLY A 93 6.45 3.09 8.82
CA GLY A 93 7.76 3.10 8.18
C GLY A 93 8.91 3.07 9.18
N LYS A 94 8.85 3.89 10.22
CA LYS A 94 9.86 3.91 11.28
C LYS A 94 9.94 2.59 12.06
N ILE A 95 8.80 1.98 12.37
CA ILE A 95 8.75 0.72 13.13
C ILE A 95 9.32 -0.42 12.29
N VAL A 96 8.82 -0.58 11.06
CA VAL A 96 9.24 -1.66 10.16
C VAL A 96 10.70 -1.50 9.75
N GLY A 97 11.16 -0.27 9.52
CA GLY A 97 12.56 0.00 9.19
C GLY A 97 13.53 -0.38 10.31
N ARG A 98 13.13 -0.27 11.58
CA ARG A 98 13.93 -0.82 12.69
C ARG A 98 13.98 -2.34 12.64
N ARG A 99 12.82 -3.00 12.58
CA ARG A 99 12.72 -4.46 12.52
C ARG A 99 13.47 -5.09 11.34
N TRP A 100 13.53 -4.41 10.20
CA TRP A 100 14.31 -4.88 9.05
C TRP A 100 15.82 -4.89 9.31
N ARG A 101 16.34 -3.94 10.11
CA ARG A 101 17.75 -3.94 10.49
C ARG A 101 18.07 -5.02 11.53
N ASP A 102 17.08 -5.37 12.34
CA ASP A 102 17.21 -6.37 13.41
C ASP A 102 16.86 -7.80 12.95
N ILE A 103 16.64 -8.01 11.65
CA ILE A 103 16.25 -9.31 11.10
C ILE A 103 17.44 -10.28 11.09
N SER A 104 17.19 -11.56 11.39
CA SER A 104 18.23 -12.59 11.27
C SER A 104 18.60 -12.84 9.80
N ALA A 105 19.84 -13.28 9.58
CA ALA A 105 20.34 -13.58 8.23
C ALA A 105 19.51 -14.68 7.54
N GLU A 106 19.04 -15.69 8.28
CA GLU A 106 18.19 -16.76 7.76
C GLU A 106 16.85 -16.22 7.22
N GLN A 107 16.18 -15.38 8.00
CA GLN A 107 14.92 -14.77 7.59
C GLN A 107 15.12 -13.82 6.40
N LEU A 108 16.24 -13.10 6.37
CA LEU A 108 16.60 -12.25 5.24
C LEU A 108 16.73 -13.06 3.94
N VAL A 109 17.35 -14.24 3.99
CA VAL A 109 17.49 -15.14 2.83
C VAL A 109 16.13 -15.58 2.31
N ILE A 110 15.17 -15.91 3.19
CA ILE A 110 13.80 -16.26 2.78
C ILE A 110 13.16 -15.13 1.99
N TYR A 111 13.23 -13.89 2.49
CA TYR A 111 12.68 -12.72 1.79
C TYR A 111 13.38 -12.45 0.45
N GLN A 112 14.69 -12.68 0.37
CA GLN A 112 15.43 -12.58 -0.88
C GLN A 112 14.97 -13.63 -1.90
N GLN A 113 14.75 -14.87 -1.49
CA GLN A 113 14.24 -15.94 -2.37
C GLN A 113 12.86 -15.59 -2.91
N ILE A 114 11.95 -15.10 -2.06
CA ILE A 114 10.62 -14.66 -2.49
C ILE A 114 10.74 -13.52 -3.52
N ALA A 115 11.61 -12.53 -3.28
CA ALA A 115 11.84 -11.45 -4.22
C ALA A 115 12.45 -11.92 -5.56
N LYS A 116 13.37 -12.89 -5.52
CA LYS A 116 13.93 -13.51 -6.74
C LYS A 116 12.83 -14.22 -7.55
N LYS A 117 11.97 -15.00 -6.88
CA LYS A 117 10.82 -15.64 -7.53
C LYS A 117 9.85 -14.62 -8.15
N ASP A 118 9.59 -13.53 -7.44
CA ASP A 118 8.74 -12.44 -7.94
C ASP A 118 9.35 -11.73 -9.16
N HIS A 119 10.69 -11.60 -9.18
CA HIS A 119 11.43 -11.06 -10.31
C HIS A 119 11.29 -11.94 -11.55
N LEU A 120 11.44 -13.27 -11.39
CA LEU A 120 11.26 -14.23 -12.47
C LEU A 120 9.86 -14.13 -13.08
N ARG A 121 8.81 -14.13 -12.24
CA ARG A 121 7.43 -13.90 -12.69
C ARG A 121 7.30 -12.63 -13.53
N TYR A 122 7.89 -11.53 -13.07
CA TYR A 122 7.82 -10.26 -13.80
C TYR A 122 8.53 -10.34 -15.16
N GLN A 123 9.69 -10.99 -15.24
CA GLN A 123 10.41 -11.18 -16.50
C GLN A 123 9.58 -11.97 -17.51
N GLU A 124 8.98 -13.09 -17.10
CA GLU A 124 8.09 -13.89 -17.96
C GLU A 124 6.89 -13.08 -18.46
N GLN A 125 6.22 -12.36 -17.56
CA GLN A 125 5.09 -11.50 -17.92
C GLN A 125 5.52 -10.39 -18.88
N LEU A 126 6.70 -9.79 -18.67
CA LEU A 126 7.23 -8.74 -19.52
C LEU A 126 7.56 -9.27 -20.91
N ASN A 127 8.12 -10.46 -21.02
CA ASN A 127 8.43 -11.09 -22.30
C ASN A 127 7.14 -11.38 -23.08
N ARG A 128 6.14 -12.02 -22.45
CA ARG A 128 4.81 -12.24 -23.06
C ARG A 128 4.14 -10.93 -23.50
N PHE A 129 4.28 -9.88 -22.71
CA PHE A 129 3.74 -8.57 -23.05
C PHE A 129 4.47 -7.94 -24.24
N LYS A 130 5.80 -8.05 -24.29
CA LYS A 130 6.61 -7.56 -25.41
C LYS A 130 6.29 -8.30 -26.71
N GLU A 131 6.09 -9.62 -26.66
CA GLU A 131 5.66 -10.43 -27.80
C GLU A 131 4.31 -9.95 -28.35
N LYS A 132 3.30 -9.82 -27.49
CA LYS A 132 1.99 -9.25 -27.89
C LYS A 132 2.12 -7.87 -28.53
N MET A 133 2.92 -7.00 -27.92
CA MET A 133 3.16 -5.64 -28.44
C MET A 133 3.96 -5.63 -29.75
N LYS A 134 4.71 -6.69 -30.08
CA LYS A 134 5.40 -6.85 -31.36
C LYS A 134 4.39 -7.29 -32.43
N ASP A 135 3.57 -8.29 -32.12
CA ASP A 135 2.55 -8.82 -33.04
C ASP A 135 1.49 -7.75 -33.39
N GLU A 136 1.04 -6.97 -32.40
CA GLU A 136 0.12 -5.84 -32.62
C GLU A 136 0.73 -4.71 -33.46
N ARG A 137 2.07 -4.59 -33.47
CA ARG A 137 2.77 -3.62 -34.31
C ARG A 137 2.84 -4.12 -35.75
N CYS A 138 3.27 -5.37 -35.97
CA CYS A 138 3.33 -5.98 -37.30
C CYS A 138 1.96 -5.99 -38.01
N ARG A 139 0.88 -6.34 -37.30
CA ARG A 139 -0.49 -6.32 -37.89
C ARG A 139 -0.92 -4.96 -38.41
N LYS A 140 -0.47 -3.86 -37.79
CA LYS A 140 -0.84 -2.50 -38.21
C LYS A 140 -0.06 -2.07 -39.45
N ASP A 141 1.18 -2.52 -39.58
CA ASP A 141 2.02 -2.23 -40.74
C ASP A 141 1.48 -2.94 -42.00
N ASP A 142 0.95 -4.17 -41.88
CA ASP A 142 0.31 -4.90 -42.99
C ASP A 142 -0.98 -4.23 -43.49
N THR A 143 -1.78 -3.66 -42.58
CA THR A 143 -3.01 -2.95 -42.94
C THR A 143 -2.77 -1.57 -43.57
N ASN A 144 -1.60 -0.97 -43.34
CA ASN A 144 -1.26 0.37 -43.84
C ASN A 144 -0.69 0.36 -45.27
N PHE A 145 -0.38 -0.82 -45.81
CA PHE A 145 0.06 -1.00 -47.20
C PHE A 145 -1.09 -1.34 -48.17
N SER A 146 -2.30 -1.56 -47.67
CA SER A 146 -3.47 -1.96 -48.47
C SER A 146 -4.50 -0.84 -48.69
N LEU A 147 -4.10 0.43 -48.51
CA LEU A 147 -4.95 1.63 -48.69
C LEU A 147 -4.36 2.57 -49.73
#